data_AF-A0A137QXV2-F1
#
_entry.id   AF-A0A137QXV2-F1
#
_cell.length_a   1.000
_cell.length_b   1.000
_cell.length_c   1.000
_cell.angle_alpha   90.00
_cell.angle_beta   90.00
_cell.angle_gamma   90.00
#
_symmetry.space_group_name_H-M   'P 1'
#
loop_
_entity.id
_entity.type
_entity.pdbx_description
1 polymer ?
#
loop_
_entity_poly.entity_id
_entity_poly.type
_entity_poly.pdbx_seq_one_letter_code
_entity_poly.pdbx_strand_id
1 'polypeptide(L)'
;MLDLHDPLVQVRVASVTCSMAAILLSLCRLFIHRNKIRVDDVSTIVFSLLALVVQIIAAFLTPKPGTNIGEIRYYMLAYTFFAVLWSARLSILFSLIRINPFPEHQLKLKLLTLLFIIIPCLLTLQCLLTCIPKPEWKTWSVLVCVLDDGSAICQLLGMFPLPVISYIPTCLLMILSDKYLRICLILIFSTCIITSIAGLAHAIEIVKFLHSARIYTAIIENNVALIICNTPILLTSFLNLRESSWEERNSRFSIHELRSTH
;
A
#
# COMPACT_ATOMS: atom_id res chain seq x y z
N MET A 1 -21.64 -12.13 24.33
CA MET A 1 -21.85 -10.74 23.86
C MET A 1 -20.48 -10.20 23.49
N LEU A 2 -20.25 -9.84 22.22
CA LEU A 2 -18.94 -9.32 21.78
C LEU A 2 -18.82 -7.89 22.33
N ASP A 3 -17.80 -7.58 23.12
CA ASP A 3 -17.56 -6.21 23.57
C ASP A 3 -16.82 -5.43 22.45
N LEU A 4 -17.54 -4.54 21.77
CA LEU A 4 -16.97 -3.72 20.69
C LEU A 4 -16.04 -2.61 21.21
N HIS A 5 -15.99 -2.36 22.53
CA HIS A 5 -15.06 -1.40 23.12
C HIS A 5 -13.69 -2.02 23.43
N ASP A 6 -13.53 -3.35 23.34
CA ASP A 6 -12.23 -3.98 23.50
C ASP A 6 -11.32 -3.63 22.30
N PRO A 7 -10.17 -2.95 22.53
CA PRO A 7 -9.24 -2.58 21.45
C PRO A 7 -8.73 -3.79 20.65
N LEU A 8 -8.68 -4.98 21.27
CA LEU A 8 -8.27 -6.21 20.58
C LEU A 8 -9.33 -6.68 19.58
N VAL A 9 -10.62 -6.53 19.92
CA VAL A 9 -11.73 -6.87 19.03
C VAL A 9 -11.76 -5.92 17.84
N GLN A 10 -11.59 -4.62 18.08
CA GLN A 10 -11.52 -3.62 16.99
C GLN A 10 -10.39 -3.91 16.01
N VAL A 11 -9.20 -4.23 16.51
CA VAL A 11 -8.04 -4.61 15.68
C VAL A 11 -8.32 -5.85 14.83
N ARG A 12 -8.96 -6.88 15.38
CA ARG A 12 -9.30 -8.11 14.65
C ARG A 12 -10.33 -7.85 13.55
N VAL A 13 -11.40 -7.13 13.89
CA VAL A 13 -12.47 -6.82 12.95
C VAL A 13 -11.93 -5.98 11.79
N ALA A 14 -11.21 -4.88 12.10
CA ALA A 14 -10.61 -4.03 11.08
C ALA A 14 -9.57 -4.76 10.22
N SER A 15 -8.73 -5.60 10.84
CA SER A 15 -7.77 -6.41 10.09
C SER A 15 -8.47 -7.32 9.09
N VAL A 16 -9.50 -8.07 9.48
CA VAL A 16 -10.17 -8.99 8.55
C VAL A 16 -10.92 -8.25 7.45
N THR A 17 -11.74 -7.25 7.81
CA THR A 17 -12.60 -6.57 6.84
C THR A 17 -11.78 -5.81 5.80
N CYS A 18 -10.77 -5.04 6.25
CA CYS A 18 -9.93 -4.26 5.36
C CYS A 18 -8.99 -5.16 4.55
N SER A 19 -8.43 -6.22 5.14
CA SER A 19 -7.53 -7.12 4.41
C SER A 19 -8.26 -7.99 3.40
N MET A 20 -9.51 -8.37 3.63
CA MET A 20 -10.29 -9.10 2.62
C MET A 20 -10.46 -8.27 1.35
N ALA A 21 -10.80 -6.99 1.47
CA ALA A 21 -10.90 -6.08 0.33
C ALA A 21 -9.56 -5.91 -0.39
N ALA A 22 -8.47 -5.72 0.37
CA ALA A 22 -7.13 -5.58 -0.19
C ALA A 22 -6.65 -6.84 -0.94
N ILE A 23 -6.92 -8.03 -0.38
CA ILE A 23 -6.59 -9.34 -0.99
C ILE A 23 -7.36 -9.51 -2.30
N LEU A 24 -8.68 -9.29 -2.29
CA LEU A 24 -9.51 -9.46 -3.48
C LEU A 24 -9.04 -8.55 -4.62
N LEU A 25 -8.76 -7.27 -4.34
CA LEU A 25 -8.26 -6.33 -5.36
C LEU A 25 -6.87 -6.73 -5.89
N SER A 26 -5.98 -7.20 -5.02
CA SER A 26 -4.65 -7.66 -5.42
C SER A 26 -4.72 -8.92 -6.30
N LEU A 27 -5.61 -9.86 -5.95
CA LEU A 27 -5.86 -11.06 -6.75
C LEU A 27 -6.48 -10.72 -8.11
N CYS A 28 -7.47 -9.81 -8.15
CA CYS A 28 -8.04 -9.32 -9.41
C CYS A 28 -6.97 -8.69 -10.31
N ARG A 29 -6.08 -7.88 -9.74
CA ARG A 29 -4.97 -7.27 -10.48
C ARG A 29 -4.03 -8.31 -11.07
N LEU A 30 -3.66 -9.31 -10.26
CA LEU A 30 -2.79 -10.42 -10.67
C LEU A 30 -3.43 -11.26 -11.78
N PHE A 31 -4.73 -11.52 -11.68
CA PHE A 31 -5.50 -12.24 -12.69
C PHE A 31 -5.52 -11.50 -14.03
N ILE A 32 -5.80 -10.19 -14.03
CA ILE A 32 -5.81 -9.36 -15.24
C ILE A 32 -4.43 -9.33 -15.92
N HIS A 33 -3.35 -9.31 -15.14
CA HIS A 33 -1.98 -9.22 -15.67
C HIS A 33 -1.33 -10.57 -15.97
N ARG A 34 -2.05 -11.69 -15.84
CA ARG A 34 -1.57 -13.06 -16.09
C ARG A 34 -0.76 -13.21 -17.38
N ASN A 35 -1.14 -12.51 -18.45
CA ASN A 35 -0.53 -12.66 -19.77
C ASN A 35 0.59 -11.64 -20.06
N LYS A 36 0.85 -10.68 -19.16
CA LYS A 36 1.91 -9.65 -19.29
C LYS A 36 2.71 -9.53 -17.99
N ILE A 37 3.05 -10.67 -17.39
CA ILE A 37 3.76 -10.75 -16.12
C ILE A 37 5.21 -10.27 -16.33
N ARG A 38 5.55 -9.15 -15.69
CA ARG A 38 6.94 -8.84 -15.34
C ARG A 38 7.18 -9.28 -13.90
N VAL A 39 8.31 -9.95 -13.70
CA VAL A 39 8.71 -10.54 -12.41
C VAL A 39 8.75 -9.47 -11.31
N ASP A 40 9.20 -8.25 -11.63
CA ASP A 40 9.35 -7.18 -10.65
C ASP A 40 8.01 -6.78 -10.01
N ASP A 41 6.97 -6.51 -10.80
CA ASP A 41 5.66 -6.08 -10.25
C ASP A 41 4.95 -7.23 -9.53
N VAL A 42 4.98 -8.44 -10.11
CA VAL A 42 4.36 -9.61 -9.48
C VAL A 42 5.05 -9.97 -8.17
N SER A 43 6.40 -9.87 -8.11
CA SER A 43 7.12 -10.14 -6.87
C SER A 43 6.73 -9.17 -5.75
N THR A 44 6.54 -7.87 -6.05
CA THR A 44 6.08 -6.90 -5.04
C THR A 44 4.65 -7.16 -4.56
N ILE A 45 3.74 -7.57 -5.45
CA ILE A 45 2.35 -7.89 -5.09
C ILE A 45 2.28 -9.18 -4.26
N VAL A 46 3.01 -10.21 -4.66
CA VAL A 46 3.06 -11.47 -3.91
C VAL A 46 3.68 -11.25 -2.54
N PHE A 47 4.76 -10.47 -2.46
CA PHE A 47 5.39 -10.11 -1.20
C PHE A 47 4.44 -9.33 -0.29
N SER A 48 3.69 -8.36 -0.83
CA SER A 48 2.74 -7.58 -0.04
C SER A 48 1.56 -8.42 0.47
N LEU A 49 1.08 -9.38 -0.34
CA LEU A 49 0.04 -10.33 0.07
C LEU A 49 0.53 -11.27 1.18
N LEU A 50 1.76 -11.81 1.05
CA LEU A 50 2.36 -12.64 2.09
C LEU A 50 2.53 -11.87 3.40
N ALA A 51 3.03 -10.63 3.32
CA ALA A 51 3.16 -9.77 4.49
C ALA A 51 1.80 -9.46 5.13
N LEU A 52 0.75 -9.26 4.32
CA LEU A 52 -0.61 -9.05 4.81
C LEU A 52 -1.17 -10.29 5.53
N VAL A 53 -0.91 -11.50 5.01
CA VAL A 53 -1.30 -12.74 5.69
C VAL A 53 -0.61 -12.87 7.05
N VAL A 54 0.70 -12.58 7.11
CA VAL A 54 1.44 -12.55 8.39
C VAL A 54 0.87 -11.49 9.33
N GLN A 55 0.47 -10.33 8.82
CA GLN A 55 -0.17 -9.27 9.60
C GLN A 55 -1.51 -9.72 10.21
N ILE A 56 -2.34 -10.42 9.43
CA ILE A 56 -3.59 -11.01 9.92
C ILE A 56 -3.28 -12.02 11.04
N ILE A 57 -2.34 -12.93 10.83
CA ILE A 57 -1.94 -13.91 11.86
C ILE A 57 -1.50 -13.18 13.15
N ALA A 58 -0.69 -12.13 13.02
CA ALA A 58 -0.25 -11.29 14.14
C ALA A 58 -1.40 -10.55 14.84
N ALA A 59 -2.44 -10.14 14.12
CA ALA A 59 -3.63 -9.52 14.71
C ALA A 59 -4.44 -10.51 15.57
N PHE A 60 -4.43 -11.80 15.23
CA PHE A 60 -5.14 -12.85 15.98
C PHE A 60 -4.34 -13.44 17.14
N LEU A 61 -3.02 -13.30 17.14
CA LEU A 61 -2.16 -13.66 18.27
C LEU A 61 -2.60 -12.93 19.54
N THR A 62 -3.01 -13.69 20.56
CA THR A 62 -3.46 -13.13 21.84
C THR A 62 -2.26 -12.97 22.76
N PRO A 63 -1.90 -11.74 23.18
CA PRO A 63 -0.77 -11.55 24.09
C PRO A 63 -1.12 -12.18 25.45
N LYS A 64 -0.21 -13.01 25.97
CA LYS A 64 -0.30 -13.55 27.34
C LYS A 64 0.78 -12.91 28.21
N PRO A 65 0.44 -12.34 29.39
CA PRO A 65 1.42 -11.76 30.30
C PRO A 65 2.43 -12.82 30.73
N GLY A 66 3.72 -12.45 30.80
CA GLY A 66 4.81 -13.35 31.16
C GLY A 66 5.32 -14.27 30.03
N THR A 67 4.82 -14.11 28.81
CA THR A 67 5.31 -14.87 27.64
C THR A 67 5.85 -13.94 26.56
N ASN A 68 6.83 -14.42 25.77
CA ASN A 68 7.41 -13.68 24.65
C ASN A 68 6.43 -13.47 23.48
N ILE A 69 5.19 -13.98 23.57
CA ILE A 69 4.18 -13.92 22.51
C ILE A 69 3.79 -12.47 22.19
N GLY A 70 3.69 -11.61 23.20
CA GLY A 70 3.36 -10.20 23.01
C GLY A 70 4.45 -9.44 22.24
N GLU A 71 5.72 -9.74 22.52
CA GLU A 71 6.86 -9.16 21.81
C GLU A 71 6.88 -9.61 20.34
N ILE A 72 6.73 -10.92 20.10
CA ILE A 72 6.67 -11.50 18.75
C ILE A 72 5.55 -10.86 17.95
N ARG A 73 4.36 -10.71 18.55
CA ARG A 73 3.21 -10.05 17.92
C ARG A 73 3.54 -8.62 17.52
N TYR A 74 4.14 -7.83 18.41
CA TYR A 74 4.51 -6.44 18.13
C TYR A 74 5.47 -6.35 16.94
N TYR A 75 6.55 -7.15 16.96
CA TYR A 75 7.52 -7.15 15.86
C TYR A 75 6.91 -7.63 14.55
N MET A 76 6.09 -8.69 14.56
CA MET A 76 5.39 -9.14 13.36
C MET A 76 4.51 -8.03 12.77
N LEU A 77 3.73 -7.31 13.60
CA LEU A 77 2.91 -6.19 13.13
C LEU A 77 3.76 -5.03 12.58
N ALA A 78 4.86 -4.68 13.25
CA ALA A 78 5.75 -3.60 12.81
C ALA A 78 6.46 -3.93 11.48
N TYR A 79 7.02 -5.13 11.34
CA TYR A 79 7.69 -5.56 10.11
C TYR A 79 6.71 -5.67 8.95
N THR A 80 5.56 -6.30 9.17
CA THR A 80 4.54 -6.44 8.13
C THR A 80 3.98 -5.08 7.72
N PHE A 81 3.90 -4.12 8.65
CA PHE A 81 3.55 -2.74 8.33
C PHE A 81 4.51 -2.10 7.33
N PHE A 82 5.81 -2.10 7.62
CA PHE A 82 6.78 -1.54 6.67
C PHE A 82 6.79 -2.33 5.36
N ALA A 83 6.73 -3.66 5.42
CA ALA A 83 6.72 -4.50 4.23
C ALA A 83 5.54 -4.19 3.31
N VAL A 84 4.30 -4.14 3.84
CA VAL A 84 3.08 -3.89 3.06
C VAL A 84 3.07 -2.46 2.51
N LEU A 85 3.31 -1.47 3.35
CA LEU A 85 3.23 -0.07 2.95
C LEU A 85 4.26 0.28 1.87
N TRP A 86 5.51 -0.16 2.03
CA TRP A 86 6.58 0.17 1.10
C TRP A 86 6.52 -0.67 -0.18
N SER A 87 6.09 -1.93 -0.12
CA SER A 87 5.85 -2.73 -1.32
C SER A 87 4.70 -2.17 -2.17
N ALA A 88 3.63 -1.65 -1.55
CA ALA A 88 2.55 -0.97 -2.25
C ALA A 88 3.07 0.27 -3.01
N ARG A 89 3.91 1.08 -2.35
CA ARG A 89 4.54 2.26 -2.98
C ARG A 89 5.52 1.88 -4.09
N LEU A 90 6.32 0.83 -3.89
CA LEU A 90 7.21 0.28 -4.93
C LEU A 90 6.44 -0.18 -6.16
N SER A 91 5.29 -0.85 -5.98
CA SER A 91 4.44 -1.28 -7.09
C SER A 91 3.89 -0.10 -7.90
N ILE A 92 3.53 1.02 -7.24
CA ILE A 92 3.17 2.27 -7.93
C ILE A 92 4.38 2.85 -8.69
N LEU A 93 5.55 2.87 -8.05
CA LEU A 93 6.77 3.39 -8.66
C LEU A 93 7.17 2.59 -9.92
N PHE A 94 7.09 1.27 -9.89
CA PHE A 94 7.30 0.43 -11.06
C PHE A 94 6.29 0.70 -12.17
N SER A 95 5.03 0.97 -11.81
CA SER A 95 4.01 1.39 -12.77
C SER A 95 4.36 2.74 -13.42
N LEU A 96 4.87 3.71 -12.65
CA LEU A 96 5.33 5.00 -13.19
C LEU A 96 6.55 4.87 -14.09
N ILE A 97 7.53 4.04 -13.72
CA ILE A 97 8.71 3.74 -14.56
C ILE A 97 8.26 3.18 -15.92
N ARG A 98 7.23 2.32 -15.94
CA ARG A 98 6.69 1.73 -17.17
C ARG A 98 6.02 2.76 -18.07
N ILE A 99 5.30 3.70 -17.46
CA ILE A 99 4.52 4.72 -18.17
C ILE A 99 5.44 5.79 -18.77
N ASN A 100 6.55 6.09 -18.10
CA ASN A 100 7.41 7.19 -18.47
C ASN A 100 8.22 6.89 -19.77
N PRO A 101 8.00 7.66 -20.86
CA PRO A 101 8.71 7.44 -22.12
C PRO A 101 10.15 7.99 -22.12
N PHE A 102 10.50 8.86 -21.16
CA PHE A 102 11.79 9.57 -21.16
C PHE A 102 12.91 8.78 -20.46
N PRO A 103 14.00 8.39 -21.15
CA PRO A 103 15.04 7.52 -20.59
C PRO A 103 15.85 8.18 -19.46
N GLU A 104 16.10 9.49 -19.53
CA GLU A 104 16.80 10.22 -18.46
C GLU A 104 16.05 10.19 -17.13
N HIS A 105 14.72 10.28 -17.19
CA HIS A 105 13.86 10.21 -16.03
C HIS A 105 13.80 8.77 -15.50
N GLN A 106 13.87 7.75 -16.36
CA GLN A 106 13.91 6.35 -15.91
C GLN A 106 15.13 6.04 -15.04
N LEU A 107 16.30 6.62 -15.33
CA LEU A 107 17.48 6.44 -14.47
C LEU A 107 17.24 7.01 -13.07
N LYS A 108 16.67 8.22 -12.98
CA LYS A 108 16.31 8.85 -11.70
C LYS A 108 15.28 8.02 -10.92
N LEU A 109 14.28 7.46 -11.61
CA LEU A 109 13.27 6.60 -10.99
C LEU A 109 13.83 5.25 -10.51
N LYS A 110 14.79 4.67 -11.24
CA LYS A 110 15.50 3.47 -10.79
C LYS A 110 16.33 3.74 -9.54
N LEU A 111 17.03 4.88 -9.49
CA LEU A 111 17.74 5.32 -8.29
C LEU A 111 16.76 5.52 -7.12
N LEU A 112 15.60 6.12 -7.38
CA LEU A 112 14.54 6.28 -6.39
C LEU A 112 14.04 4.92 -5.87
N THR A 113 13.93 3.90 -6.73
CA THR A 113 13.54 2.54 -6.32
C THR A 113 14.48 1.99 -5.24
N LEU A 114 15.79 2.22 -5.38
CA LEU A 114 16.76 1.82 -4.36
C LEU A 114 16.50 2.51 -3.02
N LEU A 115 16.19 3.81 -3.05
CA LEU A 115 15.84 4.57 -1.84
C LEU A 115 14.59 4.01 -1.15
N PHE A 116 13.58 3.60 -1.92
CA PHE A 116 12.36 2.97 -1.42
C PHE A 116 12.59 1.58 -0.79
N ILE A 117 13.73 0.95 -1.02
CA ILE A 117 14.14 -0.29 -0.35
C ILE A 117 15.01 0.01 0.87
N ILE A 118 15.93 0.98 0.76
CA ILE A 118 16.87 1.32 1.84
C ILE A 118 16.15 1.98 3.03
N ILE A 119 15.27 2.96 2.79
CA ILE A 119 14.57 3.68 3.87
C ILE A 119 13.79 2.73 4.79
N PRO A 120 12.90 1.84 4.32
CA PRO A 120 12.17 0.95 5.23
C PRO A 120 13.09 0.00 6.00
N CYS A 121 14.19 -0.45 5.40
CA CYS A 121 15.20 -1.25 6.11
C CYS A 121 15.84 -0.46 7.25
N LEU A 122 16.19 0.81 7.02
CA LEU A 122 16.75 1.69 8.06
C LEU A 122 15.72 2.00 9.16
N LEU A 123 14.47 2.29 8.80
CA LEU A 123 13.40 2.53 9.78
C LEU A 123 13.12 1.30 10.63
N THR A 124 13.13 0.12 10.00
CA THR A 124 12.98 -1.16 10.66
C THR A 124 14.14 -1.43 11.62
N LEU A 125 15.37 -1.21 11.16
CA LEU A 125 16.57 -1.36 11.98
C LEU A 125 16.56 -0.40 13.17
N GLN A 126 16.19 0.86 12.95
CA GLN A 126 16.06 1.85 14.01
C GLN A 126 15.02 1.42 15.06
N CYS A 127 13.86 0.91 14.63
CA CYS A 127 12.84 0.38 15.52
C CYS A 127 13.41 -0.74 16.42
N LEU A 128 14.20 -1.65 15.85
CA LEU A 128 14.84 -2.73 16.62
C LEU A 128 15.86 -2.20 17.62
N LEU A 129 16.73 -1.29 17.17
CA LEU A 129 17.76 -0.70 18.01
C LEU A 129 17.18 0.12 19.17
N THR A 130 16.02 0.74 18.99
CA THR A 130 15.34 1.49 20.05
C THR A 130 14.56 0.57 21.00
N CYS A 131 13.89 -0.47 20.49
CA CYS A 131 12.94 -1.26 21.28
C CYS A 131 13.56 -2.45 22.01
N ILE A 132 14.61 -3.07 21.47
CA ILE A 132 15.29 -4.21 22.11
C ILE A 132 15.90 -3.83 23.48
N PRO A 133 16.62 -2.69 23.62
CA PRO A 133 17.31 -2.37 24.87
C PRO A 133 16.39 -1.92 26.01
N LYS A 134 15.15 -1.50 25.72
CA LYS A 134 14.22 -0.96 26.71
C LYS A 134 13.27 -2.05 27.19
N PRO A 135 13.40 -2.61 28.42
CA PRO A 135 12.50 -3.65 28.89
C PRO A 135 11.15 -3.12 29.39
N GLU A 136 11.03 -1.81 29.63
CA GLU A 136 9.88 -1.19 30.29
C GLU A 136 8.55 -1.45 29.56
N TRP A 137 8.55 -1.40 28.23
CA TRP A 137 7.32 -1.60 27.44
C TRP A 137 6.85 -3.07 27.41
N LYS A 138 7.71 -4.01 27.82
CA LYS A 138 7.39 -5.46 27.83
C LYS A 138 6.48 -5.85 28.99
N THR A 139 6.41 -5.01 30.03
CA THR A 139 5.57 -5.25 31.23
C THR A 139 4.20 -4.58 31.14
N TRP A 140 3.95 -3.77 30.11
CA TRP A 140 2.70 -3.02 29.95
C TRP A 140 1.55 -3.92 29.50
N SER A 141 0.32 -3.52 29.85
CA SER A 141 -0.91 -4.21 29.44
C SER A 141 -1.10 -4.20 27.92
N VAL A 142 -0.62 -3.16 27.26
CA VAL A 142 -0.54 -3.04 25.80
C VAL A 142 0.94 -3.03 25.41
N LEU A 143 1.44 -4.16 24.90
CA LEU A 143 2.83 -4.30 24.45
C LEU A 143 3.08 -3.51 23.16
N VAL A 144 3.38 -2.23 23.32
CA VAL A 144 3.79 -1.32 22.25
C VAL A 144 4.98 -0.52 22.74
N CYS A 145 6.10 -0.66 22.04
CA CYS A 145 7.29 0.13 22.33
C CYS A 145 7.04 1.63 22.10
N VAL A 146 7.48 2.45 23.07
CA VAL A 146 7.51 3.89 22.91
C VAL A 146 8.74 4.27 22.10
N LEU A 147 8.46 4.71 20.90
CA LEU A 147 9.42 5.32 20.01
C LEU A 147 9.80 6.70 20.57
N ASP A 148 11.10 6.97 20.66
CA ASP A 148 11.65 8.25 21.11
C ASP A 148 11.39 9.34 20.06
N ASP A 149 11.49 10.63 20.43
CA ASP A 149 11.20 11.76 19.54
C ASP A 149 12.02 11.68 18.23
N GLY A 150 13.26 11.20 18.30
CA GLY A 150 14.11 10.99 17.13
C GLY A 150 13.56 9.97 16.13
N SER A 151 12.82 8.96 16.59
CA SER A 151 12.22 7.95 15.72
C SER A 151 10.90 8.39 15.09
N ALA A 152 10.15 9.29 15.76
CA ALA A 152 9.03 9.99 15.14
C ALA A 152 9.51 10.90 13.99
N ILE A 153 10.64 11.59 14.18
CA ILE A 153 11.28 12.40 13.13
C ILE A 153 11.72 11.52 11.96
N CYS A 154 12.34 10.36 12.21
CA CYS A 154 12.73 9.46 11.13
C CYS A 154 11.53 8.91 10.33
N GLN A 155 10.41 8.61 10.98
CA GLN A 155 9.18 8.23 10.28
C GLN A 155 8.61 9.39 9.43
N LEU A 156 8.64 10.62 9.93
CA LEU A 156 8.29 11.82 9.17
C LEU A 156 9.22 12.01 7.95
N LEU A 157 10.53 11.81 8.12
CA LEU A 157 11.48 11.84 7.00
C LEU A 157 11.22 10.71 6.00
N GLY A 158 10.75 9.54 6.48
CA GLY A 158 10.28 8.46 5.63
C GLY A 158 9.06 8.81 4.77
N MET A 159 8.36 9.92 5.05
CA MET A 159 7.30 10.46 4.20
C MET A 159 7.83 11.32 3.04
N PHE A 160 9.08 11.78 3.10
CA PHE A 160 9.68 12.66 2.08
C PHE A 160 9.66 12.11 0.63
N PRO A 161 9.75 10.79 0.38
CA PRO A 161 9.64 10.25 -0.98
C PRO A 161 8.23 10.38 -1.60
N LEU A 162 7.18 10.64 -0.81
CA LEU A 162 5.79 10.75 -1.30
C LEU A 162 5.58 11.97 -2.23
N PRO A 163 5.99 13.20 -1.86
CA PRO A 163 5.97 14.35 -2.77
C PRO A 163 6.68 14.09 -4.11
N VAL A 164 7.80 13.36 -4.08
CA VAL A 164 8.56 13.01 -5.29
C VAL A 164 7.72 12.12 -6.21
N ILE A 165 7.08 11.08 -5.67
CA ILE A 165 6.15 10.23 -6.43
C ILE A 165 4.98 11.05 -6.98
N SER A 166 4.41 11.99 -6.22
CA SER A 166 3.29 12.83 -6.66
C SER A 166 3.67 13.85 -7.74
N TYR A 167 4.92 14.35 -7.72
CA TYR A 167 5.41 15.33 -8.68
C TYR A 167 5.55 14.74 -10.09
N ILE A 168 6.00 13.49 -10.21
CA ILE A 168 6.26 12.82 -11.49
C ILE A 168 4.99 12.75 -12.38
N PRO A 169 3.81 12.25 -11.90
CA PRO A 169 2.58 12.28 -12.66
C PRO A 169 2.16 13.68 -13.09
N THR A 170 2.39 14.69 -12.25
CA THR A 170 2.01 16.07 -12.54
C THR A 170 2.78 16.62 -13.73
N CYS A 171 4.09 16.36 -13.80
CA CYS A 171 4.90 16.71 -14.97
C CYS A 171 4.49 15.93 -16.22
N LEU A 172 4.22 14.62 -16.09
CA LEU A 172 3.79 13.80 -17.22
C LEU A 172 2.42 14.22 -17.77
N LEU A 173 1.49 14.64 -16.91
CA LEU A 173 0.16 15.11 -17.31
C LEU A 173 0.21 16.35 -18.20
N MET A 174 1.21 17.22 -18.03
CA MET A 174 1.37 18.41 -18.88
C MET A 174 1.83 18.05 -20.30
N ILE A 175 2.51 16.91 -20.47
CA ILE A 175 3.19 16.54 -21.74
C ILE A 175 2.36 15.52 -22.52
N LEU A 176 1.72 14.57 -21.84
CA LEU A 176 1.01 13.48 -22.51
C LEU A 176 -0.40 13.91 -22.97
N SER A 177 -0.78 13.52 -24.19
CA SER A 177 -2.11 13.76 -24.76
C SER A 177 -3.06 12.55 -24.61
N ASP A 178 -2.53 11.35 -24.36
CA ASP A 178 -3.32 10.12 -24.26
C ASP A 178 -4.31 10.17 -23.07
N LYS A 179 -5.60 10.00 -23.39
CA LYS A 179 -6.72 10.03 -22.44
C LYS A 179 -6.61 8.93 -21.37
N TYR A 180 -6.23 7.71 -21.75
CA TYR A 180 -6.13 6.58 -20.82
C TYR A 180 -4.99 6.80 -19.83
N LEU A 181 -3.89 7.30 -20.35
CA LEU A 181 -2.70 7.55 -19.55
C LEU A 181 -2.90 8.73 -18.61
N ARG A 182 -3.61 9.78 -19.05
CA ARG A 182 -4.05 10.88 -18.18
C ARG A 182 -4.91 10.41 -17.03
N ILE A 183 -5.92 9.57 -17.28
CA ILE A 183 -6.77 9.01 -16.22
C ILE A 183 -5.92 8.23 -15.22
N CYS A 184 -5.04 7.35 -15.69
CA CYS A 184 -4.15 6.58 -14.83
C CYS A 184 -3.26 7.48 -13.95
N LEU A 185 -2.65 8.51 -14.53
CA LEU A 185 -1.79 9.46 -13.80
C LEU A 185 -2.57 10.28 -12.77
N ILE A 186 -3.79 10.73 -13.08
CA ILE A 186 -4.66 11.43 -12.12
C ILE A 186 -5.02 10.52 -10.94
N LEU A 187 -5.33 9.25 -11.22
CA LEU A 187 -5.62 8.27 -10.18
C LEU A 187 -4.39 8.05 -9.29
N ILE A 188 -3.20 7.87 -9.88
CA ILE A 188 -1.95 7.73 -9.12
C ILE A 188 -1.70 8.97 -8.26
N PHE A 189 -1.90 10.17 -8.78
CA PHE A 189 -1.75 11.39 -7.99
C PHE A 189 -2.74 11.43 -6.81
N SER A 190 -4.01 11.13 -7.04
CA SER A 190 -5.03 11.03 -5.99
C SER A 190 -4.67 9.98 -4.94
N THR A 191 -4.15 8.82 -5.37
CA THR A 191 -3.70 7.75 -4.47
C THR A 191 -2.59 8.21 -3.53
N CYS A 192 -1.64 9.00 -4.03
CA CYS A 192 -0.54 9.53 -3.24
C CYS A 192 -1.03 10.52 -2.19
N ILE A 193 -2.04 11.34 -2.51
CA ILE A 193 -2.67 12.25 -1.54
C ILE A 193 -3.36 11.46 -0.42
N ILE A 194 -4.21 10.49 -0.78
CA ILE A 194 -4.98 9.74 0.24
C ILE A 194 -4.05 8.95 1.16
N THR A 195 -3.04 8.28 0.59
CA THR A 195 -2.05 7.56 1.39
C THR A 195 -1.21 8.48 2.27
N SER A 196 -0.94 9.72 1.82
CA SER A 196 -0.28 10.74 2.65
C SER A 196 -1.14 11.18 3.82
N ILE A 197 -2.45 11.37 3.61
CA ILE A 197 -3.41 11.70 4.69
C ILE A 197 -3.49 10.56 5.70
N ALA A 198 -3.60 9.31 5.24
CA ALA A 198 -3.63 8.13 6.10
C ALA A 198 -2.34 8.01 6.93
N GLY A 199 -1.17 8.22 6.29
CA GLY A 199 0.12 8.23 6.99
C GLY A 199 0.26 9.37 7.99
N LEU A 200 -0.28 10.55 7.70
CA LEU A 200 -0.32 11.66 8.65
C LEU A 200 -1.21 11.33 9.86
N ALA A 201 -2.37 10.72 9.64
CA ALA A 201 -3.26 10.28 10.72
C ALA A 201 -2.57 9.26 11.63
N HIS A 202 -1.88 8.27 11.06
CA HIS A 202 -1.10 7.32 11.83
C HIS A 202 0.07 8.00 12.58
N ALA A 203 0.79 8.93 11.95
CA ALA A 203 1.86 9.70 12.61
C ALA A 203 1.36 10.51 13.82
N ILE A 204 0.17 11.09 13.74
CA ILE A 204 -0.46 11.79 14.88
C ILE A 204 -0.71 10.84 16.05
N GLU A 205 -1.22 9.63 15.79
CA GLU A 205 -1.43 8.61 16.84
C GLU A 205 -0.11 8.12 17.46
N ILE A 206 0.98 8.14 16.70
CA ILE A 206 2.31 7.84 17.24
C ILE A 206 2.72 8.90 18.27
N VAL A 207 2.55 10.19 17.93
CA VAL A 207 2.90 11.33 18.79
C VAL A 207 1.99 11.44 20.01
N LYS A 208 0.69 11.14 19.90
CA LYS A 208 -0.27 11.24 21.01
C LYS A 208 -0.15 10.14 22.07
N PHE A 209 0.80 9.21 21.93
CA PHE A 209 1.02 8.06 22.82
C PHE A 209 -0.25 7.20 23.05
N LEU A 210 -1.21 7.16 22.11
CA LEU A 210 -2.39 6.31 22.21
C LEU A 210 -2.06 4.90 21.70
N HIS A 211 -1.70 3.99 22.61
CA HIS A 211 -1.06 2.71 22.27
C HIS A 211 -1.95 1.79 21.42
N SER A 212 -3.24 1.69 21.77
CA SER A 212 -4.23 0.86 21.04
C SER A 212 -4.65 1.49 19.71
N ALA A 213 -4.89 2.80 19.70
CA ALA A 213 -5.25 3.55 18.50
C ALA A 213 -4.15 3.48 17.42
N ARG A 214 -2.88 3.48 17.83
CA ARG A 214 -1.72 3.35 16.93
C ARG A 214 -1.75 2.07 16.10
N ILE A 215 -1.98 0.91 16.74
CA ILE A 215 -2.03 -0.38 16.01
C ILE A 215 -3.21 -0.38 15.04
N TYR A 216 -4.36 0.11 15.49
CA TYR A 216 -5.57 0.18 14.68
C TYR A 216 -5.38 1.07 13.44
N THR A 217 -4.84 2.28 13.60
CA THR A 217 -4.59 3.20 12.48
C THR A 217 -3.51 2.69 11.54
N ALA A 218 -2.46 2.02 12.03
CA ALA A 218 -1.46 1.36 11.19
C ALA A 218 -2.05 0.27 10.28
N ILE A 219 -2.96 -0.55 10.83
CA ILE A 219 -3.66 -1.59 10.06
C ILE A 219 -4.53 -0.95 8.97
N ILE A 220 -5.27 0.10 9.30
CA ILE A 220 -6.09 0.82 8.32
C ILE A 220 -5.20 1.43 7.23
N GLU A 221 -4.12 2.10 7.61
CA GLU A 221 -3.19 2.73 6.65
C GLU A 221 -2.66 1.70 5.64
N ASN A 222 -2.21 0.52 6.09
CA ASN A 222 -1.71 -0.53 5.20
C ASN A 222 -2.76 -1.01 4.21
N ASN A 223 -3.95 -1.32 4.71
CA ASN A 223 -5.01 -1.85 3.86
C ASN A 223 -5.49 -0.79 2.86
N VAL A 224 -5.64 0.46 3.31
CA VAL A 224 -5.96 1.60 2.45
C VAL A 224 -4.89 1.76 1.38
N ALA A 225 -3.61 1.73 1.74
CA ALA A 225 -2.51 1.82 0.78
C ALA A 225 -2.55 0.71 -0.29
N LEU A 226 -2.83 -0.55 0.10
CA LEU A 226 -2.96 -1.66 -0.84
C LEU A 226 -4.20 -1.56 -1.75
N ILE A 227 -5.35 -1.22 -1.19
CA ILE A 227 -6.59 -1.02 -1.96
C ILE A 227 -6.36 0.06 -3.02
N ILE A 228 -5.80 1.18 -2.56
CA ILE A 228 -5.57 2.34 -3.38
C ILE A 228 -4.50 2.06 -4.45
N CYS A 229 -3.38 1.39 -4.12
CA CYS A 229 -2.33 1.12 -5.11
C CYS A 229 -2.81 0.22 -6.27
N ASN A 230 -3.76 -0.67 -6.00
CA ASN A 230 -4.33 -1.55 -7.01
C ASN A 230 -5.44 -0.89 -7.85
N THR A 231 -6.06 0.18 -7.33
CA THR A 231 -7.22 0.84 -7.95
C THR A 231 -6.93 1.43 -9.34
N PRO A 232 -5.86 2.21 -9.58
CA PRO A 232 -5.58 2.77 -10.90
C PRO A 232 -5.50 1.70 -11.99
N ILE A 233 -4.84 0.59 -11.69
CA ILE A 233 -4.57 -0.47 -12.65
C ILE A 233 -5.84 -1.24 -12.99
N LEU A 234 -6.66 -1.54 -11.98
CA LEU A 234 -7.97 -2.17 -12.18
C LEU A 234 -8.89 -1.25 -13.00
N LEU A 235 -8.93 0.04 -12.68
CA LEU A 235 -9.79 0.98 -13.37
C LEU A 235 -9.37 1.20 -14.82
N THR A 236 -8.08 1.35 -15.11
CA THR A 236 -7.59 1.45 -16.50
C THR A 236 -7.89 0.17 -17.28
N SER A 237 -7.72 -1.01 -16.66
CA SER A 237 -8.03 -2.28 -17.33
C SER A 237 -9.53 -2.42 -17.62
N PHE A 238 -10.38 -2.01 -16.69
CA PHE A 238 -11.83 -2.03 -16.88
C PHE A 238 -12.29 -1.05 -17.98
N LEU A 239 -11.70 0.14 -18.02
CA LEU A 239 -11.99 1.12 -19.08
C LEU A 239 -11.58 0.60 -20.46
N ASN A 240 -10.41 -0.04 -20.58
CA ASN A 240 -9.95 -0.64 -21.84
C ASN A 240 -10.87 -1.78 -22.31
N LEU A 241 -11.29 -2.67 -21.40
CA LEU A 241 -12.25 -3.74 -21.72
C LEU A 241 -13.62 -3.18 -22.13
N ARG A 242 -14.04 -2.08 -21.51
CA ARG A 242 -15.28 -1.42 -21.88
C ARG A 242 -15.18 -0.88 -23.29
N GLU A 243 -14.14 -0.12 -23.62
CA GLU A 243 -13.94 0.43 -24.97
C GLU A 243 -13.87 -0.65 -26.04
N SER A 244 -13.08 -1.72 -25.83
CA SER A 244 -13.00 -2.82 -26.80
C SER A 244 -14.37 -3.48 -27.04
N SER A 245 -15.18 -3.65 -25.99
CA SER A 245 -16.55 -4.18 -26.12
C SER A 245 -17.52 -3.24 -26.84
N TRP A 246 -17.28 -1.92 -26.79
CA TRP A 246 -18.07 -0.93 -27.53
C TRP A 246 -17.68 -0.94 -29.00
N GLU A 247 -16.39 -0.96 -29.32
CA GLU A 247 -15.91 -1.04 -30.71
C GLU A 247 -16.37 -2.34 -31.40
N GLU A 248 -16.33 -3.47 -30.70
CA GLU A 248 -16.82 -4.76 -31.22
C GLU A 248 -18.35 -4.79 -31.42
N ARG A 249 -19.11 -4.02 -30.64
CA ARG A 249 -20.55 -3.85 -30.86
C ARG A 249 -20.81 -2.92 -32.05
N ASN A 250 -20.09 -1.81 -32.15
CA ASN A 250 -20.31 -0.82 -33.19
C ASN A 250 -19.96 -1.39 -34.59
N SER A 251 -18.86 -2.11 -34.69
CA SER A 251 -18.47 -2.83 -35.91
C SER A 251 -19.52 -3.87 -36.35
N ARG A 252 -20.12 -4.61 -35.40
CA ARG A 252 -21.22 -5.54 -35.71
C ARG A 252 -22.47 -4.82 -36.22
N PHE A 253 -22.83 -3.67 -35.67
CA PHE A 253 -23.95 -2.86 -36.15
C PHE A 253 -23.72 -2.34 -37.57
N SER A 254 -22.54 -1.80 -37.87
CA SER A 254 -22.22 -1.31 -39.22
C SER A 254 -22.26 -2.42 -40.29
N ILE A 255 -21.80 -3.63 -39.96
CA ILE A 255 -21.89 -4.79 -40.87
C ILE A 255 -23.35 -5.17 -41.14
N HIS A 256 -24.22 -5.03 -40.13
CA HIS A 256 -25.63 -5.39 -40.26
C HIS A 256 -26.42 -4.38 -41.11
N GLU A 257 -26.12 -3.08 -41.00
CA GLU A 257 -26.70 -2.04 -41.87
C GLU A 257 -26.29 -2.23 -43.34
N LEU A 258 -25.02 -2.54 -43.60
CA LEU A 258 -24.52 -2.81 -44.96
C LEU A 258 -25.17 -4.05 -45.60
N ARG A 259 -25.65 -5.00 -44.81
CA ARG A 259 -26.33 -6.20 -45.30
C ARG A 259 -27.83 -5.99 -45.55
N SER A 260 -28.44 -4.96 -44.95
CA SER A 260 -29.87 -4.67 -45.15
C SER A 260 -30.19 -3.77 -46.36
N THR A 261 -29.16 -3.21 -47.01
CA THR A 261 -29.30 -2.30 -48.16
C THR A 261 -29.05 -2.96 -49.52
N HIS A 262 -28.83 -4.28 -49.55
CA HIS A 262 -28.72 -5.13 -50.73
C HIS A 262 -29.80 -6.20 -50.73
#